data_AF-A0A936G980-F1
#
_entry.id   AF-A0A936G980-F1
#
_cell.length_a   1.000
_cell.length_b   1.000
_cell.length_c   1.000
_cell.angle_alpha   90.00
_cell.angle_beta   90.00
_cell.angle_gamma   90.00
#
_symmetry.space_group_name_H-M   'P 1'
#
loop_
_entity.id
_entity.type
_entity.pdbx_description
1 polymer ?
#
loop_
_entity_poly.entity_id
_entity_poly.type
_entity_poly.pdbx_seq_one_letter_code
_entity_poly.pdbx_strand_id
1 'polypeptide(L)'
;MNCFYHPTSPAVGVCKYCQRGLCSECAAVMDDVIACKNRHEDEVHQIEQLAARNLFQSKRVSSGYMRNAIFYGLVGGVFAGFGLWQLKWLGLQAVVFIMLGVFLLYAAAANYFEGRKHK
;
A
#
# COMPACT_ATOMS: atom_id res chain seq x y z
N MET A 1 -23.32 12.18 25.99
CA MET A 1 -22.30 11.17 26.34
C MET A 1 -21.26 11.86 27.21
N ASN A 2 -20.99 11.32 28.39
CA ASN A 2 -20.19 11.99 29.43
C ASN A 2 -18.79 11.39 29.49
N CYS A 3 -17.87 12.12 30.12
CA CYS A 3 -16.52 11.63 30.35
C CYS A 3 -16.57 10.39 31.26
N PHE A 4 -15.76 9.38 30.92
CA PHE A 4 -15.66 8.16 31.72
C PHE A 4 -15.14 8.42 33.15
N TYR A 5 -14.27 9.42 33.32
CA TYR A 5 -13.70 9.79 34.62
C TYR A 5 -14.47 10.89 35.33
N HIS A 6 -15.17 11.74 34.58
CA HIS A 6 -15.98 12.84 35.10
C HIS A 6 -17.42 12.69 34.58
N PRO A 7 -18.28 11.93 35.29
CA PRO A 7 -19.65 11.66 34.84
C PRO A 7 -20.50 12.94 34.71
N THR A 8 -20.11 14.02 35.38
CA THR A 8 -20.76 15.33 35.34
C THR A 8 -20.31 16.20 34.17
N SER A 9 -19.22 15.86 33.49
CA SER A 9 -18.67 16.63 32.38
C SER A 9 -19.00 15.99 31.03
N PRO A 10 -19.41 16.76 30.01
CA PRO A 10 -19.65 16.23 28.67
C PRO A 10 -18.34 15.76 28.04
N ALA A 11 -18.39 14.66 27.28
CA ALA A 11 -17.24 14.19 26.51
C ALA A 11 -17.09 15.04 25.23
N VAL A 12 -15.86 15.52 24.99
CA VAL A 12 -15.48 16.28 23.77
C VAL A 12 -14.92 15.37 22.68
N GLY A 13 -14.55 14.14 23.03
CA GLY A 13 -14.03 13.16 22.09
C GLY A 13 -13.81 11.79 22.73
N VAL A 14 -13.25 10.88 21.96
CA VAL A 14 -13.02 9.48 22.36
C VAL A 14 -11.55 9.16 22.23
N CYS A 15 -10.99 8.49 23.25
CA CYS A 15 -9.61 8.03 23.20
C CYS A 15 -9.42 6.97 22.11
N LYS A 16 -8.45 7.17 21.22
CA LYS A 16 -8.16 6.20 20.13
C LYS A 16 -7.77 4.80 20.64
N TYR A 17 -7.11 4.73 21.80
CA TYR A 17 -6.69 3.46 22.41
C TYR A 17 -7.83 2.75 23.16
N CYS A 18 -8.40 3.39 24.19
CA CYS A 18 -9.37 2.73 25.08
C CYS A 18 -10.84 2.90 24.68
N GLN A 19 -11.13 3.69 23.64
CA GLN A 19 -12.48 3.92 23.11
C GLN A 19 -13.47 4.50 24.14
N ARG A 20 -12.96 5.18 25.18
CA ARG A 20 -13.76 5.85 26.22
C ARG A 20 -13.92 7.33 25.91
N GLY A 21 -15.09 7.89 26.22
CA GLY A 21 -15.35 9.33 26.14
C GLY A 21 -14.54 10.13 27.16
N LEU A 22 -13.96 11.25 26.74
CA LEU A 22 -13.12 12.13 27.56
C LEU A 22 -13.64 13.57 27.51
N CYS A 23 -13.64 14.27 28.64
CA CYS A 23 -13.85 15.72 28.68
C CYS A 23 -12.56 16.47 28.30
N SER A 24 -12.66 17.80 28.13
CA SER A 24 -11.53 18.68 27.78
C SER A 24 -10.33 18.58 28.73
N GLU A 25 -10.55 18.25 30.00
CA GLU A 25 -9.48 18.10 30.99
C GLU A 25 -8.76 16.74 30.91
N CYS A 26 -9.50 15.68 30.57
CA CYS A 26 -8.96 14.32 30.47
C CYS A 26 -8.44 13.98 29.07
N ALA A 27 -8.77 14.81 28.07
CA ALA A 27 -8.31 14.67 26.71
C ALA A 27 -6.93 15.31 26.55
N ALA A 28 -5.96 14.51 26.10
CA ALA A 28 -4.72 14.99 25.52
C ALA A 28 -4.86 14.91 24.00
N VAL A 29 -4.68 16.04 23.31
CA VAL A 29 -4.73 16.11 21.84
C VAL A 29 -3.32 15.86 21.32
N MET A 30 -3.16 14.82 20.51
CA MET A 30 -1.91 14.42 19.87
C MET A 30 -2.14 14.41 18.37
N ASP A 31 -1.51 15.34 17.64
CA ASP A 31 -1.79 15.60 16.23
C ASP A 31 -3.31 15.78 15.98
N ASP A 32 -3.93 14.88 15.21
CA ASP A 32 -5.36 14.89 14.87
C ASP A 32 -6.20 13.88 15.70
N VAL A 33 -5.62 13.30 16.76
CA VAL A 33 -6.27 12.26 17.58
C VAL A 33 -6.28 12.60 19.07
N ILE A 34 -7.21 11.98 19.80
CA ILE A 34 -7.38 12.20 21.24
C ILE A 34 -6.91 10.97 22.01
N ALA A 35 -6.10 11.20 23.04
CA ALA A 35 -5.61 10.21 23.99
C ALA A 35 -6.05 10.54 25.43
N CYS A 36 -6.02 9.53 26.31
CA CYS A 36 -6.18 9.79 27.75
C CYS A 36 -4.92 10.47 28.28
N LYS A 37 -5.08 11.66 28.85
CA LYS A 37 -3.99 12.41 29.46
C LYS A 37 -3.25 11.58 30.51
N ASN A 38 -1.92 11.54 30.42
CA ASN A 38 -1.01 10.79 31.30
C ASN A 38 -1.27 9.26 31.37
N ARG A 39 -1.91 8.65 30.36
CA ARG A 39 -2.18 7.20 30.36
C ARG A 39 -1.97 6.50 29.04
N HIS A 40 -2.53 7.06 27.96
CA HIS A 40 -2.53 6.39 26.65
C HIS A 40 -1.81 7.20 25.57
N GLU A 41 -1.00 8.18 25.96
CA GLU A 41 -0.31 9.08 25.03
C GLU A 41 0.72 8.30 24.21
N ASP A 42 1.53 7.47 24.87
CA ASP A 42 2.56 6.65 24.23
C ASP A 42 1.95 5.59 23.30
N GLU A 43 0.88 4.91 23.73
CA GLU A 43 0.21 3.88 22.93
C GLU A 43 -0.46 4.49 21.69
N VAL A 44 -1.13 5.63 21.84
CA VAL A 44 -1.72 6.33 20.69
C VAL A 44 -0.63 6.81 19.74
N HIS A 45 0.48 7.34 20.26
CA HIS A 45 1.63 7.74 19.43
C HIS A 45 2.22 6.55 18.65
N GLN A 46 2.35 5.38 19.27
CA GLN A 46 2.80 4.17 18.56
C GLN A 46 1.82 3.74 17.47
N ILE A 47 0.51 3.81 17.73
CA ILE A 47 -0.53 3.51 16.74
C ILE A 47 -0.45 4.48 15.55
N GLU A 48 -0.27 5.79 15.80
CA GLU A 48 -0.08 6.78 14.73
C GLU A 48 1.18 6.49 13.91
N GLN A 49 2.30 6.17 14.56
CA GLN A 49 3.54 5.82 13.85
C GLN A 49 3.37 4.59 12.96
N LEU A 50 2.65 3.56 13.44
CA LEU A 50 2.34 2.38 12.64
C LEU A 50 1.41 2.72 11.47
N ALA A 51 0.37 3.53 11.72
CA ALA A 51 -0.56 3.97 10.69
C ALA A 51 0.15 4.80 9.60
N ALA A 52 1.00 5.74 10.00
CA ALA A 52 1.83 6.53 9.09
C ALA A 52 2.73 5.61 8.25
N ARG A 53 3.47 4.68 8.88
CA ARG A 53 4.32 3.71 8.17
C ARG A 53 3.52 2.85 7.19
N ASN A 54 2.32 2.40 7.55
CA ASN A 54 1.46 1.60 6.68
C ASN A 54 0.95 2.42 5.49
N LEU A 55 0.57 3.69 5.70
CA LEU A 55 0.19 4.59 4.61
C LEU A 55 1.36 4.85 3.65
N PHE A 56 2.58 5.04 4.17
CA PHE A 56 3.77 5.19 3.33
C PHE A 56 4.17 3.89 2.62
N GLN A 57 4.02 2.72 3.26
CA GLN A 57 4.25 1.42 2.63
C GLN A 57 3.22 1.15 1.53
N SER A 58 1.93 1.45 1.73
CA SER A 58 0.91 1.33 0.69
C SER A 58 1.27 2.14 -0.56
N LYS A 59 1.82 3.36 -0.38
CA LYS A 59 2.33 4.17 -1.50
C LYS A 59 3.59 3.57 -2.16
N ARG A 60 4.49 2.95 -1.39
CA ARG A 60 5.71 2.30 -1.91
C ARG A 60 5.46 0.96 -2.61
N VAL A 61 4.50 0.18 -2.15
CA VAL A 61 4.15 -1.12 -2.75
C VAL A 61 3.67 -0.94 -4.20
N SER A 62 2.90 0.13 -4.50
CA SER A 62 2.54 0.49 -5.88
C SER A 62 3.78 0.75 -6.77
N SER A 63 4.86 1.32 -6.21
CA SER A 63 6.09 1.63 -6.94
C SER A 63 6.91 0.37 -7.30
N GLY A 64 6.91 -0.66 -6.44
CA GLY A 64 7.59 -1.92 -6.71
C GLY A 64 6.98 -2.72 -7.87
N TYR A 65 5.65 -2.86 -7.87
CA TYR A 65 4.94 -3.57 -8.94
C TYR A 65 5.05 -2.87 -10.30
N MET A 66 5.03 -1.53 -10.31
CA MET A 66 5.16 -0.76 -11.55
C MET A 66 6.57 -0.89 -12.17
N ARG A 67 7.63 -0.97 -11.35
CA ARG A 67 9.00 -1.21 -11.84
C ARG A 67 9.17 -2.59 -12.46
N ASN A 68 8.62 -3.62 -11.83
CA ASN A 68 8.66 -4.99 -12.36
C ASN A 68 7.85 -5.13 -13.66
N ALA A 69 6.68 -4.49 -13.75
CA ALA A 69 5.87 -4.47 -14.97
C ALA A 69 6.61 -3.80 -16.14
N ILE A 70 7.32 -2.69 -15.91
CA ILE A 70 8.14 -2.02 -16.93
C ILE A 70 9.30 -2.92 -17.39
N PHE A 71 10.01 -3.56 -16.45
CA PHE A 71 11.13 -4.43 -16.76
C PHE A 71 10.70 -5.64 -17.59
N TYR A 72 9.66 -6.36 -17.16
CA TYR A 72 9.14 -7.51 -17.91
C TYR A 72 8.52 -7.10 -19.25
N GLY A 73 7.89 -5.93 -19.33
CA GLY A 73 7.35 -5.38 -20.58
C GLY A 73 8.45 -5.05 -21.61
N LEU A 74 9.52 -4.39 -21.19
CA LEU A 74 10.67 -4.08 -22.05
C LEU A 74 11.36 -5.35 -22.55
N VAL A 75 11.67 -6.27 -21.64
CA VAL A 75 12.34 -7.54 -21.99
C VAL A 75 11.43 -8.36 -22.90
N GLY A 76 10.16 -8.55 -22.54
CA GLY A 76 9.18 -9.29 -23.35
C GLY A 76 8.98 -8.67 -24.74
N GLY A 77 8.94 -7.34 -24.84
CA GLY A 77 8.83 -6.63 -26.11
C GLY A 77 10.04 -6.81 -27.02
N VAL A 78 11.27 -6.75 -26.46
CA VAL A 78 12.51 -7.01 -27.20
C VAL A 78 12.53 -8.45 -27.73
N PHE A 79 12.21 -9.43 -26.88
CA PHE A 79 12.21 -10.84 -27.29
C PHE A 79 11.11 -11.17 -28.31
N ALA A 80 9.91 -10.61 -28.16
CA ALA A 80 8.83 -10.79 -29.12
C ALA A 80 9.14 -10.12 -30.47
N GLY A 81 9.68 -8.89 -30.45
CA GLY A 81 10.07 -8.17 -31.68
C GLY A 81 11.22 -8.86 -32.42
N PHE A 82 12.23 -9.32 -31.69
CA PHE A 82 13.36 -10.06 -32.26
C PHE A 82 12.92 -11.42 -32.82
N GLY A 83 12.04 -12.13 -32.11
CA GLY A 83 11.45 -13.40 -32.57
C GLY A 83 10.64 -13.25 -33.86
N LEU A 84 9.86 -12.16 -34.00
CA LEU A 84 9.11 -11.86 -35.23
C LEU A 84 10.03 -11.54 -36.41
N TRP A 85 11.14 -10.84 -36.18
CA TRP A 85 12.11 -10.55 -37.23
C TRP A 85 12.87 -11.81 -37.69
N GLN A 86 13.22 -12.68 -36.74
CA GLN A 86 13.98 -13.90 -37.00
C GLN A 86 13.14 -15.08 -37.54
N LEU A 87 11.82 -14.92 -37.56
CA LEU A 87 10.85 -15.90 -38.06
C LEU A 87 11.09 -16.28 -39.53
N LYS A 88 11.66 -15.37 -40.33
CA LYS A 88 11.98 -15.59 -41.74
C LYS A 88 13.15 -16.56 -41.97
N TRP A 89 14.01 -16.81 -40.98
CA TRP A 89 15.27 -17.54 -41.17
C TRP A 89 15.42 -18.80 -40.30
N LEU A 90 14.84 -18.85 -39.09
CA LEU A 90 15.13 -19.92 -38.10
C LEU A 90 13.90 -20.75 -37.62
N GLY A 91 12.74 -20.62 -38.27
CA GLY A 91 11.58 -21.52 -38.16
C GLY A 91 11.18 -21.92 -36.73
N LEU A 92 11.71 -23.04 -36.23
CA LEU A 92 11.34 -23.65 -34.96
C LEU A 92 11.88 -22.90 -33.72
N GLN A 93 13.06 -22.28 -33.81
CA GLN A 93 13.63 -21.52 -32.67
C GLN A 93 12.89 -20.19 -32.43
N ALA A 94 12.39 -19.56 -33.49
CA ALA A 94 11.64 -18.31 -33.39
C ALA A 94 10.32 -18.48 -32.62
N VAL A 95 9.66 -19.64 -32.74
CA VAL A 95 8.41 -19.94 -32.03
C VAL A 95 8.61 -20.01 -30.51
N VAL A 96 9.75 -20.56 -30.05
CA VAL A 96 10.07 -20.63 -28.61
C VAL A 96 10.31 -19.24 -28.03
N PHE A 97 11.02 -18.37 -28.75
CA PHE A 97 11.24 -16.98 -28.33
C PHE A 97 9.96 -16.16 -28.29
N ILE A 98 9.03 -16.37 -29.23
CA ILE A 98 7.72 -15.72 -29.22
C ILE A 98 6.87 -16.22 -28.06
N MET A 99 6.83 -17.53 -27.77
CA MET A 99 6.10 -18.04 -26.60
C MET A 99 6.64 -17.46 -25.30
N LEU A 100 7.97 -17.40 -25.13
CA LEU A 100 8.61 -16.81 -23.96
C LEU A 100 8.28 -15.30 -23.83
N GLY A 101 8.34 -14.57 -24.94
CA GLY A 101 8.00 -13.14 -24.99
C GLY A 101 6.54 -12.87 -24.64
N VAL A 102 5.60 -13.67 -25.16
CA VAL A 102 4.16 -13.57 -24.84
C VAL A 102 3.90 -13.91 -23.38
N PHE A 103 4.56 -14.93 -22.82
CA PHE A 103 4.45 -15.26 -21.40
C PHE A 103 4.95 -14.12 -20.50
N LEU A 104 6.09 -13.51 -20.85
CA LEU A 104 6.64 -12.34 -20.14
C LEU A 104 5.71 -11.12 -20.25
N LEU A 105 5.08 -10.88 -21.40
CA LEU A 105 4.10 -9.82 -21.58
C LEU A 105 2.81 -10.06 -20.77
N TYR A 106 2.36 -11.31 -20.68
CA TYR A 106 1.25 -11.70 -19.82
C TYR A 106 1.59 -11.47 -18.33
N ALA A 107 2.78 -11.87 -17.89
CA ALA A 107 3.27 -11.62 -16.54
C ALA A 107 3.38 -10.11 -16.24
N ALA A 108 3.85 -9.31 -17.22
CA ALA A 108 3.89 -7.86 -17.10
C ALA A 108 2.49 -7.24 -16.97
N ALA A 109 1.52 -7.72 -17.75
CA ALA A 109 0.13 -7.28 -17.68
C ALA A 109 -0.50 -7.64 -16.34
N ALA A 110 -0.32 -8.87 -15.84
CA ALA A 110 -0.82 -9.30 -14.53
C ALA A 110 -0.26 -8.42 -13.40
N ASN A 111 1.07 -8.17 -13.40
CA ASN A 111 1.72 -7.29 -12.43
C ASN A 111 1.23 -5.84 -12.53
N TYR A 112 0.94 -5.36 -13.75
CA TYR A 112 0.38 -4.03 -13.97
C TYR A 112 -1.05 -3.91 -13.41
N PHE A 113 -1.91 -4.90 -13.64
CA PHE A 113 -3.28 -4.92 -13.12
C PHE A 113 -3.33 -5.05 -11.60
N GLU A 114 -2.46 -5.88 -10.99
CA GLU A 114 -2.35 -5.97 -9.52
C GLU A 114 -1.80 -4.68 -8.92
N GLY A 115 -0.79 -4.06 -9.53
CA GLY A 115 -0.27 -2.77 -9.08
C GLY A 115 -1.30 -1.63 -9.15
N ARG A 116 -2.27 -1.73 -10.06
CA ARG A 116 -3.36 -0.76 -10.22
C ARG A 116 -4.51 -0.99 -9.26
N LYS A 117 -4.74 -2.21 -8.80
CA LYS A 117 -5.77 -2.56 -7.80
C LYS A 117 -5.44 -2.03 -6.39
N HIS A 118 -4.19 -1.65 -6.16
CA HIS A 118 -3.69 -1.07 -4.90
C HIS A 118 -3.40 0.44 -4.96
N LYS A 119 -3.83 1.14 -6.03
CA LYS A 119 -3.88 2.61 -6.08
C LYS A 119 -5.25 3.10 -5.64
#